data_AF-A0AAV6L9D9-F1
#
_entry.id   AF-A0AAV6L9D9-F1
#
_cell.length_a   1.000
_cell.length_b   1.000
_cell.length_c   1.000
_cell.angle_alpha   90.00
_cell.angle_beta   90.00
_cell.angle_gamma   90.00
#
_symmetry.space_group_name_H-M   'P 1'
#
loop_
_entity.id
_entity.type
_entity.pdbx_description
1 polymer ?
#
loop_
_entity_poly.entity_id
_entity_poly.type
_entity_poly.pdbx_seq_one_letter_code
_entity_poly.pdbx_strand_id
1 'polypeptide(L)'
;MRRKLDICGKALDAKVIIFKKKRRKNYRRTKGHRQELTKLRITDIQGIEKPEPVPTNKPEKTAVKKLEKTSVKKPEKVAVVA
;
A
#
# COMPACT_ATOMS: atom_id res chain seq x y z
N MET A 1 -16.92 -13.95 13.37
CA MET A 1 -16.76 -13.59 11.95
C MET A 1 -15.81 -14.56 11.27
N ARG A 2 -16.18 -15.10 10.10
CA ARG A 2 -15.29 -15.95 9.27
C ARG A 2 -14.96 -15.20 8.00
N ARG A 3 -13.70 -15.25 7.56
CA ARG A 3 -13.23 -14.62 6.31
C ARG A 3 -12.78 -15.68 5.33
N LYS A 4 -13.28 -15.62 4.11
CA LYS A 4 -12.76 -16.42 2.99
C LYS A 4 -11.62 -15.63 2.34
N LEU A 5 -10.51 -16.32 2.10
CA LEU A 5 -9.25 -15.72 1.65
C LEU A 5 -8.72 -16.54 0.48
N ASP A 6 -8.21 -15.84 -0.54
CA ASP A 6 -7.49 -16.43 -1.65
C ASP A 6 -6.01 -16.00 -1.62
N ILE A 7 -5.12 -16.96 -1.88
CA ILE A 7 -3.67 -16.73 -1.88
C ILE A 7 -3.27 -16.24 -3.27
N CYS A 8 -2.76 -15.01 -3.34
CA CYS A 8 -2.42 -14.37 -4.61
C CYS A 8 -0.94 -14.52 -4.99
N GLY A 9 -0.09 -14.95 -4.05
CA GLY A 9 1.34 -15.22 -4.29
C GLY A 9 2.25 -14.80 -3.14
N LYS A 10 3.55 -15.10 -3.29
CA LYS A 10 4.61 -14.77 -2.32
C LYS A 10 5.37 -13.52 -2.76
N ALA A 11 5.78 -12.70 -1.80
CA ALA A 11 6.55 -11.49 -2.03
C ALA A 11 7.66 -11.36 -0.98
N LEU A 12 8.77 -10.72 -1.35
CA LEU A 12 9.85 -10.41 -0.42
C LEU A 12 9.74 -8.95 0.01
N ASP A 13 9.88 -8.72 1.31
CA ASP A 13 9.93 -7.37 1.86
C ASP A 13 11.25 -6.66 1.54
N ALA A 14 11.28 -5.34 1.76
CA ALA A 14 12.47 -4.52 1.69
C ALA A 14 13.59 -5.08 2.60
N LYS A 15 14.84 -4.85 2.19
CA LYS A 15 16.00 -5.36 2.92
C LYS A 15 16.19 -4.57 4.21
N VAL A 16 15.95 -5.21 5.34
CA VAL A 16 16.24 -4.66 6.66
C VAL A 16 17.69 -4.97 7.02
N ILE A 17 18.47 -3.94 7.37
CA ILE A 17 19.88 -4.10 7.73
C ILE A 17 20.01 -4.11 9.24
N ILE A 18 20.43 -5.25 9.80
CA ILE A 18 20.70 -5.41 11.24
C ILE A 18 22.19 -5.17 11.46
N PHE A 19 22.50 -4.06 12.14
CA PHE A 19 23.86 -3.72 12.51
C PHE A 19 24.08 -3.93 14.01
N LYS A 20 25.03 -4.81 14.35
CA LYS A 20 25.45 -5.06 15.73
C LYS A 20 26.85 -4.48 15.95
N LYS A 21 26.99 -3.61 16.95
CA LYS A 21 28.28 -2.99 17.33
C LYS A 21 28.51 -3.08 18.84
N LYS A 22 29.72 -3.44 19.27
CA LYS A 22 30.17 -3.32 20.67
C LYS A 22 31.40 -2.41 20.74
N ARG A 23 31.38 -1.40 21.62
CA ARG A 23 32.33 -0.26 21.62
C ARG A 23 33.81 -0.65 21.74
N ARG A 24 34.16 -1.54 22.67
CA ARG A 24 35.57 -1.84 23.02
C ARG A 24 36.02 -3.25 22.61
N LYS A 25 35.22 -3.95 21.80
CA LYS A 25 35.45 -5.38 21.47
C LYS A 25 35.77 -5.60 19.99
N ASN A 26 36.08 -4.54 19.24
CA ASN A 26 36.25 -4.55 17.79
C ASN A 26 35.15 -5.33 17.03
N TYR A 27 33.95 -5.42 17.63
CA TYR A 27 32.87 -6.23 17.11
C TYR A 27 31.91 -5.30 16.36
N ARG A 28 31.88 -5.46 15.05
CA ARG A 28 30.89 -4.88 14.13
C ARG A 28 30.48 -5.95 13.13
N ARG A 29 29.19 -6.23 13.07
CA ARG A 29 28.61 -7.14 12.07
C ARG A 29 27.37 -6.49 11.48
N THR A 30 27.26 -6.61 10.17
CA THR A 30 26.10 -6.15 9.40
C THR A 30 25.51 -7.36 8.71
N LYS A 31 24.24 -7.67 8.99
CA LYS A 31 23.52 -8.75 8.31
C LYS A 31 22.24 -8.18 7.69
N GLY A 32 21.87 -8.67 6.51
CA GLY A 32 20.58 -8.37 5.91
C GLY A 32 19.52 -9.37 6.34
N HIS A 33 18.29 -8.90 6.50
CA HIS A 33 17.09 -9.72 6.61
C HIS A 33 16.10 -9.30 5.53
N ARG A 34 15.49 -10.28 4.86
CA ARG A 34 14.34 -10.08 4.00
C ARG A 34 13.25 -11.01 4.50
N GLN A 35 12.11 -10.42 4.87
CA GLN A 35 10.98 -11.19 5.32
C GLN A 35 10.20 -11.74 4.12
N GLU A 36 9.86 -13.02 4.15
CA GLU A 36 8.91 -13.60 3.21
C GLU A 36 7.49 -13.22 3.63
N LEU A 37 6.76 -12.61 2.70
CA LEU A 37 5.39 -12.16 2.88
C LEU A 37 4.47 -12.91 1.91
N THR A 38 3.24 -13.17 2.34
CA THR A 38 2.20 -13.74 1.47
C THR A 38 1.15 -12.69 1.21
N LYS A 39 0.84 -12.46 -0.06
CA LYS A 39 -0.21 -11.54 -0.47
C LYS A 39 -1.54 -12.28 -0.47
N LEU A 40 -2.46 -11.84 0.38
CA LEU A 40 -3.80 -12.40 0.52
C LEU A 40 -4.83 -11.42 -0.05
N ARG A 41 -5.82 -11.95 -0.76
CA ARG A 41 -7.03 -11.21 -1.17
C ARG A 41 -8.19 -11.72 -0.32
N ILE A 42 -8.94 -10.81 0.29
CA ILE A 42 -10.14 -11.14 1.07
C ILE A 42 -11.31 -11.16 0.11
N THR A 43 -12.05 -12.28 0.05
CA THR A 43 -13.20 -12.43 -0.86
C THR A 43 -14.54 -12.28 -0.17
N ASP A 44 -14.68 -12.77 1.05
CA ASP A 44 -15.94 -12.67 1.78
C ASP A 44 -15.70 -12.54 3.29
N ILE A 45 -16.60 -11.84 3.97
CA ILE A 45 -16.59 -11.61 5.41
C ILE A 45 -17.99 -11.90 5.94
N GLN A 46 -18.13 -13.00 6.68
CA GLN A 46 -19.41 -13.45 7.24
C GLN A 46 -19.51 -13.15 8.74
N GLY A 47 -20.71 -12.79 9.19
CA GLY A 47 -21.03 -12.54 10.61
C GLY A 47 -20.96 -11.08 11.04
N ILE A 48 -21.22 -10.15 10.12
CA ILE A 48 -21.50 -8.74 10.43
C ILE A 48 -22.98 -8.52 10.11
N GLU A 49 -23.81 -8.18 11.09
CA GLU A 49 -25.13 -7.61 10.83
C GLU A 49 -24.91 -6.22 10.22
N LYS A 50 -25.14 -6.11 8.91
CA LYS A 50 -25.04 -4.83 8.22
C LYS A 50 -26.22 -3.97 8.69
N PRO A 51 -26.00 -2.78 9.27
CA PRO A 51 -27.09 -1.81 9.38
C PRO A 51 -27.55 -1.48 7.95
N GLU A 52 -28.86 -1.49 7.74
CA GLU A 52 -29.48 -1.35 6.42
C GLU A 52 -28.99 -0.10 5.69
N PRO A 53 -28.63 -0.19 4.39
CA PRO A 53 -28.40 1.00 3.58
C PRO A 53 -29.73 1.72 3.37
N VAL A 54 -29.89 2.91 3.97
CA VAL A 54 -30.98 3.83 3.67
C VAL A 54 -31.01 4.15 2.15
N PRO A 55 -32.16 3.97 1.46
CA PRO A 55 -32.24 4.15 0.03
C PRO A 55 -32.23 5.64 -0.35
N THR A 56 -31.24 6.07 -1.12
CA THR A 56 -31.31 7.37 -1.82
C THR A 56 -31.52 7.14 -3.31
N ASN A 57 -32.79 7.11 -3.70
CA ASN A 57 -33.22 7.31 -5.09
C ASN A 57 -32.99 8.77 -5.49
N LYS A 58 -32.10 9.03 -6.46
CA LYS A 58 -32.15 10.24 -7.30
C LYS A 58 -31.62 9.94 -8.72
N PRO A 59 -32.36 10.34 -9.77
CA PRO A 59 -32.37 9.68 -11.08
C PRO A 59 -31.27 10.11 -12.04
N GLU A 60 -30.99 9.24 -13.00
CA GLU A 60 -30.17 9.46 -14.19
C GLU A 60 -30.68 10.65 -15.04
N LYS A 61 -29.79 11.62 -15.32
CA LYS A 61 -29.81 12.46 -16.54
C LYS A 61 -28.39 12.75 -17.01
N THR A 62 -28.01 12.11 -18.12
CA THR A 62 -27.31 12.67 -19.29
C THR A 62 -26.15 13.66 -19.06
N ALA A 63 -24.90 13.23 -19.28
CA ALA A 63 -23.85 14.06 -19.91
C ALA A 63 -22.55 13.25 -20.16
N VAL A 64 -22.44 12.65 -21.34
CA VAL A 64 -21.16 12.30 -21.96
C VAL A 64 -20.60 13.59 -22.60
N LYS A 65 -19.56 14.21 -22.03
CA LYS A 65 -18.49 14.98 -22.73
C LYS A 65 -17.54 15.69 -21.74
N LYS A 66 -16.33 15.14 -21.54
CA LYS A 66 -15.02 15.76 -21.88
C LYS A 66 -13.88 15.02 -21.18
N LEU A 67 -13.16 14.21 -21.95
CA LEU A 67 -11.75 13.94 -21.71
C LEU A 67 -10.92 15.16 -22.14
N GLU A 68 -9.78 15.33 -21.47
CA GLU A 68 -8.54 16.03 -21.87
C GLU A 68 -8.23 17.44 -21.31
N LYS A 69 -7.07 17.46 -20.61
CA LYS A 69 -6.09 18.58 -20.39
C LYS A 69 -6.60 19.69 -19.45
N THR A 70 -5.95 20.11 -18.37
CA THR A 70 -4.54 20.35 -17.97
C THR A 70 -4.58 20.49 -16.42
N SER A 71 -3.61 20.11 -15.59
CA SER A 71 -2.35 20.82 -15.40
C SER A 71 -1.52 20.14 -14.30
N VAL A 72 -0.26 19.88 -14.64
CA VAL A 72 0.87 19.52 -13.79
C VAL A 72 1.16 20.61 -12.74
N LYS A 73 1.46 20.23 -11.49
CA LYS A 73 2.57 20.83 -10.73
C LYS A 73 3.07 19.92 -9.60
N LYS A 74 4.05 19.07 -9.96
CA LYS A 74 5.07 18.54 -9.05
C LYS A 74 6.15 19.64 -8.93
N PRO A 75 6.51 20.15 -7.74
CA PRO A 75 7.69 20.99 -7.63
C PRO A 75 8.92 20.10 -7.45
N GLU A 76 9.66 19.86 -8.53
CA GLU A 76 11.04 19.40 -8.43
C GLU A 76 11.96 20.62 -8.31
N LYS A 77 12.72 20.64 -7.22
CA LYS A 77 13.86 21.55 -7.01
C LYS A 77 15.00 21.08 -7.89
N VAL A 78 15.61 21.99 -8.66
CA VAL A 78 17.04 21.88 -9.01
C VAL A 78 17.66 23.28 -9.05
N ALA A 79 18.82 23.39 -8.42
CA ALA A 79 19.66 24.57 -8.33
C ALA A 79 20.59 24.71 -9.56
N VAL A 80 20.85 25.94 -9.99
CA VAL A 80 22.04 26.39 -10.76
C VAL A 80 22.27 27.86 -10.35
N VAL A 81 23.23 28.15 -9.47
CA VAL A 81 24.59 28.67 -9.75
C VAL A 81 24.59 29.90 -10.67
N ALA A 82 24.90 31.06 -10.07
CA ALA A 82 25.38 32.28 -10.71
C ALA A 82 26.54 32.82 -9.86
#